data_AF-A0A812DUI0-F1
#
_entry.id   AF-A0A812DUI0-F1
#
_cell.length_a   1.000
_cell.length_b   1.000
_cell.length_c   1.000
_cell.angle_alpha   90.00
_cell.angle_beta   90.00
_cell.angle_gamma   90.00
#
_symmetry.space_group_name_H-M   'P 1'
#
loop_
_entity.id
_entity.type
_entity.pdbx_description
1 polymer ?
#
loop_
_entity_poly.entity_id
_entity_poly.type
_entity_poly.pdbx_seq_one_letter_code
_entity_poly.pdbx_strand_id
1 'polypeptide(L)'
;MISLFCRLCLSLHLLDSTFTLPTVLLSQTFVCLLILPLKTVCLRSLRLVMSASPSQRKTLSISEQSELIDDVKVKKLKLAAAAKKYRIGYSTAAKILKKEDDLRSCMQMNGNTNRKRKRQSVHKDVNEALTQWFTQACAHGATVIDHVIRQKASQLAINLEVDFEPSNGWLMRWKQANNVSFKKIHGESTNG
;
A
#
# COMPACT_ATOMS: atom_id res chain seq x y z
N MET A 1 -3.95 63.13 -12.53
CA MET A 1 -3.99 61.74 -13.03
C MET A 1 -5.21 61.62 -13.92
N ILE A 2 -4.94 61.44 -15.21
CA ILE A 2 -5.75 61.78 -16.38
C ILE A 2 -7.02 60.88 -16.39
N SER A 3 -8.26 61.41 -16.30
CA SER A 3 -9.07 62.09 -17.34
C SER A 3 -9.44 61.12 -18.50
N LEU A 4 -10.63 61.09 -19.11
CA LEU A 4 -11.88 61.86 -19.09
C LEU A 4 -12.86 61.07 -19.99
N PHE A 5 -14.16 61.17 -19.69
CA PHE A 5 -15.25 61.42 -20.64
C PHE A 5 -15.20 60.82 -22.07
N CYS A 6 -16.26 60.12 -22.46
CA CYS A 6 -17.29 60.64 -23.38
C CYS A 6 -18.24 59.47 -23.73
N ARG A 7 -19.50 59.46 -23.29
CA ARG A 7 -20.63 60.27 -23.80
C ARG A 7 -21.06 59.87 -25.22
N LEU A 8 -22.39 59.77 -25.35
CA LEU A 8 -23.24 59.68 -26.55
C LEU A 8 -23.32 58.27 -27.15
N CYS A 9 -24.40 57.51 -26.99
CA CYS A 9 -25.82 57.89 -27.04
C CYS A 9 -26.16 58.61 -28.35
N LEU A 10 -27.07 57.97 -29.08
CA LEU A 10 -28.13 58.62 -29.84
C LEU A 10 -27.86 59.08 -31.28
N SER A 11 -28.87 58.71 -32.08
CA SER A 11 -29.38 59.41 -33.25
C SER A 11 -28.73 59.06 -34.58
N LEU A 12 -29.41 58.30 -35.45
CA LEU A 12 -30.56 58.74 -36.28
C LEU A 12 -30.30 60.11 -36.94
N HIS A 13 -30.02 60.06 -38.25
CA HIS A 13 -30.74 60.74 -39.35
C HIS A 13 -29.85 60.62 -40.59
N LEU A 14 -30.17 59.77 -41.56
CA LEU A 14 -31.16 59.94 -42.65
C LEU A 14 -30.84 61.06 -43.64
N LEU A 15 -31.24 60.75 -44.88
CA LEU A 15 -31.30 61.53 -46.11
C LEU A 15 -29.99 61.47 -46.94
N ASP A 16 -29.99 61.12 -48.22
CA ASP A 16 -31.09 60.94 -49.17
C ASP A 16 -30.57 60.30 -50.46
N SER A 17 -31.51 59.98 -51.36
CA SER A 17 -31.32 59.80 -52.81
C SER A 17 -31.05 58.40 -53.36
N THR A 18 -32.18 57.71 -53.60
CA THR A 18 -32.61 57.15 -54.89
C THR A 18 -31.60 57.09 -56.05
N PHE A 19 -31.39 55.92 -56.65
CA PHE A 19 -31.53 55.73 -58.11
C PHE A 19 -31.67 54.25 -58.49
N THR A 20 -32.24 54.05 -59.67
CA THR A 20 -33.00 52.90 -60.17
C THR A 20 -32.18 51.76 -60.80
N LEU A 21 -32.77 50.55 -60.78
CA LEU A 21 -32.54 49.31 -61.59
C LEU A 21 -32.34 49.60 -63.11
N PRO A 22 -31.86 48.69 -64.03
CA PRO A 22 -32.20 47.25 -64.17
C PRO A 22 -31.17 46.33 -64.93
N THR A 23 -31.63 45.15 -65.41
CA THR A 23 -31.05 44.19 -66.41
C THR A 23 -30.22 43.01 -65.84
N VAL A 24 -30.66 41.74 -65.76
CA VAL A 24 -31.15 40.72 -66.74
C VAL A 24 -30.02 39.79 -67.26
N LEU A 25 -30.06 38.55 -66.73
CA LEU A 25 -29.79 37.23 -67.35
C LEU A 25 -28.41 36.83 -67.92
N LEU A 26 -28.08 35.55 -67.63
CA LEU A 26 -27.19 34.58 -68.33
C LEU A 26 -25.73 34.41 -67.86
N SER A 27 -25.50 33.37 -67.05
CA SER A 27 -24.46 32.33 -67.27
C SER A 27 -24.53 31.32 -66.11
N GLN A 28 -25.08 30.13 -66.38
CA GLN A 28 -24.33 28.87 -66.49
C GLN A 28 -23.79 28.29 -65.17
N THR A 29 -24.45 27.21 -64.74
CA THR A 29 -23.85 25.98 -64.22
C THR A 29 -22.88 26.08 -63.04
N PHE A 30 -23.44 26.02 -61.83
CA PHE A 30 -22.83 25.29 -60.70
C PHE A 30 -24.01 24.67 -59.94
N VAL A 31 -24.57 23.54 -60.39
CA VAL A 31 -24.07 22.21 -59.99
C VAL A 31 -23.59 22.24 -58.54
N CYS A 32 -24.48 22.58 -57.62
CA CYS A 32 -24.27 22.39 -56.19
C CYS A 32 -24.61 20.93 -55.85
N LEU A 33 -23.87 20.00 -56.46
CA LEU A 33 -23.78 18.61 -56.02
C LEU A 33 -22.65 18.55 -55.01
N LEU A 34 -23.00 18.06 -53.82
CA LEU A 34 -22.18 17.15 -53.02
C LEU A 34 -20.77 17.64 -52.70
N ILE A 35 -20.56 18.10 -51.47
CA ILE A 35 -19.59 17.55 -50.52
C ILE A 35 -19.90 18.24 -49.18
N LEU A 36 -20.63 17.54 -48.33
CA LEU A 36 -20.61 17.77 -46.89
C LEU A 36 -19.31 17.17 -46.36
N PRO A 37 -18.34 17.93 -45.83
CA PRO A 37 -17.38 17.35 -44.91
C PRO A 37 -18.06 17.23 -43.55
N LEU A 38 -18.47 16.00 -43.23
CA LEU A 38 -18.74 15.53 -41.88
C LEU A 38 -17.58 15.98 -40.97
N LYS A 39 -17.84 17.02 -40.18
CA LYS A 39 -16.93 17.51 -39.14
C LYS A 39 -16.74 16.40 -38.11
N THR A 40 -15.60 15.73 -38.19
CA THR A 40 -14.75 15.32 -37.08
C THR A 40 -15.47 15.14 -35.74
N VAL A 41 -16.05 13.95 -35.53
CA VAL A 41 -16.30 13.47 -34.17
C VAL A 41 -14.95 13.33 -33.51
N CYS A 42 -14.68 14.24 -32.58
CA CYS A 42 -13.49 14.24 -31.75
C CYS A 42 -13.52 12.97 -30.89
N LEU A 43 -12.75 11.94 -31.27
CA LEU A 43 -12.47 10.75 -30.46
C LEU A 43 -11.63 11.16 -29.25
N ARG A 44 -12.24 11.90 -28.33
CA ARG A 44 -11.66 12.27 -27.04
C ARG A 44 -12.16 11.27 -26.01
N SER A 45 -11.27 10.34 -25.68
CA SER A 45 -11.29 9.53 -24.45
C SER A 45 -12.29 8.38 -24.39
N LEU A 46 -12.14 7.39 -25.28
CA LEU A 46 -12.43 6.01 -24.90
C LEU A 46 -11.23 5.48 -24.08
N ARG A 47 -11.23 5.72 -22.76
CA ARG A 47 -10.38 4.94 -21.86
C ARG A 47 -10.89 3.51 -21.93
N LEU A 48 -10.19 2.67 -22.68
CA LEU A 48 -10.27 1.23 -22.51
C LEU A 48 -9.96 0.94 -21.04
N VAL A 49 -11.00 0.66 -20.26
CA VAL A 49 -10.86 -0.02 -18.98
C VAL A 49 -10.41 -1.43 -19.34
N MET A 50 -9.09 -1.60 -19.44
CA MET A 50 -8.50 -2.92 -19.42
C MET A 50 -8.82 -3.49 -18.05
N SER A 51 -9.73 -4.46 -18.01
CA SER A 51 -9.96 -5.30 -16.84
C SER A 51 -8.70 -6.13 -16.63
N ALA A 52 -7.72 -5.55 -15.95
CA ALA A 52 -6.62 -6.29 -15.38
C ALA A 52 -7.25 -7.37 -14.49
N SER A 53 -7.02 -8.64 -14.83
CA SER A 53 -7.30 -9.75 -13.93
C SER A 53 -6.69 -9.41 -12.57
N PRO A 54 -7.34 -9.74 -11.44
CA PRO A 54 -6.77 -9.43 -10.13
C PRO A 54 -5.46 -10.20 -9.98
N SER A 55 -4.34 -9.52 -10.26
CA SER A 55 -3.02 -10.08 -10.00
C SER A 55 -3.01 -10.39 -8.51
N GLN A 56 -2.85 -11.67 -8.15
CA GLN A 56 -2.84 -12.07 -6.76
C GLN A 56 -1.86 -11.17 -5.99
N ARG A 57 -2.37 -10.44 -5.00
CA ARG A 57 -1.58 -9.45 -4.25
C ARG A 57 -0.44 -10.17 -3.53
N LYS A 58 0.78 -10.11 -4.07
CA LYS A 58 1.96 -10.70 -3.46
C LYS A 58 2.24 -9.98 -2.12
N THR A 59 2.28 -10.75 -1.05
CA THR A 59 2.70 -10.28 0.27
C THR A 59 4.09 -10.84 0.57
N LEU A 60 5.06 -9.95 0.77
CA LEU A 60 6.43 -10.30 1.11
C LEU A 60 6.55 -10.63 2.61
N SER A 61 7.38 -11.62 2.95
CA SER A 61 7.83 -11.92 4.32
C SER A 61 8.71 -10.80 4.89
N ILE A 62 8.95 -10.80 6.20
CA ILE A 62 9.88 -9.85 6.84
C ILE A 62 11.29 -9.98 6.23
N SER A 63 11.74 -11.21 5.95
CA SER A 63 13.02 -11.45 5.26
C SER A 63 13.06 -10.80 3.88
N GLU A 64 12.08 -11.09 3.01
CA GLU A 64 12.03 -10.50 1.67
C GLU A 64 11.91 -8.96 1.71
N GLN A 65 11.20 -8.40 2.70
CA GLN A 65 11.10 -6.96 2.89
C GLN A 65 12.45 -6.33 3.28
N SER A 66 13.24 -7.01 4.12
CA SER A 66 14.58 -6.56 4.47
C SER A 66 15.56 -6.63 3.30
N GLU A 67 15.52 -7.70 2.50
CA GLU A 67 16.34 -7.84 1.31
C GLU A 67 16.02 -6.77 0.26
N LEU A 68 14.75 -6.38 0.15
CA LEU A 68 14.34 -5.27 -0.69
C LEU A 68 14.96 -3.95 -0.22
N ILE A 69 15.00 -3.70 1.09
CA ILE A 69 15.61 -2.50 1.66
C ILE A 69 17.12 -2.49 1.35
N ASP A 70 17.80 -3.62 1.53
CA ASP A 70 19.24 -3.74 1.27
C ASP A 70 19.56 -3.58 -0.22
N ASP A 71 18.74 -4.15 -1.10
CA ASP A 71 18.84 -3.97 -2.55
C ASP A 71 18.78 -2.48 -2.94
N VAL A 72 17.96 -1.66 -2.27
CA VAL A 72 17.84 -0.24 -2.56
C VAL A 72 18.94 0.59 -1.88
N LYS A 73 19.20 0.35 -0.58
CA LYS A 73 20.10 1.19 0.23
C LYS A 73 21.58 0.82 0.07
N VAL A 74 21.87 -0.48 0.05
CA VAL A 74 23.24 -1.02 -0.02
C VAL A 74 23.64 -1.21 -1.47
N LYS A 75 22.84 -1.96 -2.24
CA LYS A 75 23.15 -2.25 -3.66
C LYS A 75 22.76 -1.10 -4.61
N LYS A 76 22.22 0.00 -4.08
CA LYS A 76 21.84 1.23 -4.81
C LYS A 76 20.93 0.98 -6.01
N LEU A 77 20.10 -0.08 -5.98
CA LEU A 77 19.15 -0.34 -7.05
C LEU A 77 18.05 0.74 -7.06
N LYS A 78 17.64 1.14 -8.27
CA LYS A 78 16.46 2.00 -8.43
C LYS A 78 15.23 1.29 -7.87
N LEU A 79 14.38 2.02 -7.16
CA LEU A 79 13.19 1.46 -6.51
C LEU A 79 12.26 0.72 -7.49
N ALA A 80 12.14 1.21 -8.73
CA ALA A 80 11.37 0.54 -9.78
C ALA A 80 11.96 -0.83 -10.17
N ALA A 81 13.28 -0.96 -10.21
CA ALA A 81 13.96 -2.22 -10.50
C ALA A 81 13.77 -3.22 -9.35
N ALA A 82 13.90 -2.77 -8.10
CA ALA A 82 13.61 -3.58 -6.92
C ALA A 82 12.15 -4.05 -6.90
N ALA A 83 11.19 -3.15 -7.14
CA ALA A 83 9.77 -3.50 -7.21
C ALA A 83 9.49 -4.60 -8.26
N LYS A 84 10.12 -4.50 -9.45
CA LYS A 84 10.03 -5.52 -10.50
C LYS A 84 10.65 -6.86 -10.06
N LYS A 85 11.83 -6.84 -9.44
CA LYS A 85 12.51 -8.05 -8.90
C LYS A 85 11.60 -8.81 -7.94
N TYR A 86 10.96 -8.11 -7.01
CA TYR A 86 10.09 -8.72 -6.01
C TYR A 86 8.65 -8.93 -6.50
N ARG A 87 8.30 -8.56 -7.74
CA ARG A 87 6.94 -8.64 -8.31
C ARG A 87 5.90 -7.93 -7.45
N ILE A 88 6.21 -6.71 -7.01
CA ILE A 88 5.31 -5.85 -6.24
C ILE A 88 5.11 -4.51 -6.93
N GLY A 89 4.03 -3.79 -6.60
CA GLY A 89 3.81 -2.43 -7.11
C GLY A 89 4.81 -1.44 -6.51
N TYR A 90 5.18 -0.41 -7.28
CA TYR A 90 6.10 0.65 -6.85
C TYR A 90 5.67 1.28 -5.50
N SER A 91 4.38 1.60 -5.36
CA SER A 91 3.83 2.17 -4.13
C SER A 91 3.99 1.25 -2.91
N THR A 92 4.00 -0.08 -3.12
CA THR A 92 4.24 -1.06 -2.06
C THR A 92 5.71 -1.06 -1.67
N ALA A 93 6.63 -1.05 -2.64
CA ALA A 93 8.06 -0.96 -2.38
C ALA A 93 8.42 0.32 -1.61
N ALA A 94 7.85 1.47 -2.00
CA ALA A 94 8.03 2.74 -1.29
C ALA A 94 7.51 2.69 0.15
N LYS A 95 6.36 2.03 0.40
CA LYS A 95 5.83 1.83 1.76
C LYS A 95 6.73 0.92 2.60
N ILE A 96 7.34 -0.10 2.01
CA ILE A 96 8.28 -1.00 2.70
C ILE A 96 9.52 -0.22 3.15
N LEU A 97 10.09 0.63 2.29
CA LEU A 97 11.23 1.49 2.65
C LEU A 97 10.92 2.40 3.85
N LYS A 98 9.70 2.93 3.95
CA LYS A 98 9.28 3.76 5.09
C LYS A 98 9.17 2.99 6.41
N LYS A 99 9.08 1.66 6.36
CA LYS A 99 8.92 0.78 7.54
C LYS A 99 10.22 0.08 7.93
N GLU A 100 11.36 0.59 7.48
CA GLU A 100 12.66 -0.04 7.71
C GLU A 100 12.98 -0.20 9.19
N ASP A 101 12.77 0.84 10.00
CA ASP A 101 13.11 0.81 11.42
C ASP A 101 12.28 -0.26 12.16
N ASP A 102 10.99 -0.37 11.82
CA ASP A 102 10.09 -1.40 12.34
C ASP A 102 10.56 -2.81 11.95
N LEU A 103 11.02 -2.98 10.71
CA LEU A 103 11.49 -4.26 10.16
C LEU A 103 12.80 -4.71 10.83
N ARG A 104 13.76 -3.78 10.98
CA ARG A 104 15.03 -4.02 11.67
C ARG A 104 14.81 -4.37 13.13
N SER A 105 13.93 -3.65 13.82
CA SER A 105 13.55 -3.94 15.20
C SER A 105 12.95 -5.34 15.35
N CYS A 106 12.07 -5.74 14.41
CA CYS A 106 11.47 -7.09 14.42
C CYS A 106 12.51 -8.20 14.23
N MET A 107 13.58 -7.97 13.46
CA MET A 107 14.67 -8.94 13.28
C MET A 107 15.53 -9.08 14.55
N GLN A 108 15.80 -7.98 15.25
CA GLN A 108 16.60 -7.99 16.47
C GLN A 108 15.89 -8.69 17.64
N MET A 109 14.56 -8.54 17.74
CA MET A 109 13.76 -9.10 18.84
C MET A 109 13.41 -10.60 18.69
N ASN A 110 14.20 -11.38 17.94
CA ASN A 110 13.98 -12.80 17.68
C ASN A 110 12.60 -13.13 17.08
N GLY A 111 12.02 -12.19 16.32
CA GLY A 111 10.73 -12.38 15.67
C GLY A 111 10.80 -13.37 14.51
N ASN A 112 9.71 -14.12 14.28
CA ASN A 112 9.59 -15.00 13.11
C ASN A 112 9.72 -14.22 11.79
N THR A 113 10.86 -14.38 11.10
CA THR A 113 11.22 -13.68 9.85
C THR A 113 10.42 -14.14 8.64
N ASN A 114 9.84 -15.34 8.69
CA ASN A 114 8.95 -15.87 7.65
C ASN A 114 7.54 -15.26 7.72
N ARG A 115 7.22 -14.55 8.81
CA ARG A 115 5.91 -13.94 9.01
C ARG A 115 5.68 -12.80 8.00
N LYS A 116 4.49 -12.80 7.38
CA LYS A 116 4.09 -11.81 6.36
C LYS A 116 3.28 -10.61 6.90
N ARG A 117 2.67 -10.74 8.07
CA ARG A 117 1.84 -9.68 8.69
C ARG A 117 2.03 -9.63 10.20
N LYS A 118 2.30 -8.45 10.74
CA LYS A 118 2.21 -8.17 12.19
C LYS A 118 0.73 -8.13 12.57
N ARG A 119 0.33 -9.00 13.47
CA ARG A 119 -0.96 -9.00 14.17
C ARG A 119 -0.65 -8.57 15.59
N GLN A 120 -1.36 -7.55 16.07
CA GLN A 120 -1.31 -7.15 17.47
C GLN A 120 -2.12 -8.16 18.28
N SER A 121 -1.55 -8.60 19.40
CA SER A 121 -2.29 -9.36 20.41
C SER A 121 -3.01 -8.36 21.33
N VAL A 122 -4.18 -8.74 21.85
CA VAL A 122 -4.88 -7.97 22.88
C VAL A 122 -4.00 -7.80 24.12
N HIS A 123 -3.29 -8.87 24.51
CA HIS A 123 -2.40 -8.88 25.67
C HIS A 123 -0.96 -8.61 25.25
N LYS A 124 -0.74 -7.51 24.53
CA LYS A 124 0.57 -7.14 23.98
C LYS A 124 1.62 -7.01 25.10
N ASP A 125 1.27 -6.33 26.19
CA ASP A 125 2.21 -6.02 27.27
C ASP A 125 2.68 -7.27 28.00
N VAL A 126 1.76 -8.21 28.28
CA VAL A 126 2.09 -9.52 28.84
C VAL A 126 3.03 -10.31 27.91
N ASN A 127 2.77 -10.30 26.60
CA ASN A 127 3.63 -11.01 25.65
C ASN A 127 5.04 -10.41 25.58
N GLU A 128 5.17 -9.08 25.61
CA GLU A 128 6.45 -8.39 25.56
C GLU A 128 7.28 -8.65 26.83
N ALA A 129 6.68 -8.49 28.01
CA ALA A 129 7.32 -8.81 29.29
C ALA A 129 7.76 -10.28 29.36
N LEU A 130 6.93 -11.20 28.84
CA LEU A 130 7.24 -12.62 28.81
C LEU A 130 8.41 -12.93 27.86
N THR A 131 8.46 -12.32 26.67
CA THR A 131 9.57 -12.48 25.73
C THR A 131 10.89 -11.96 26.32
N GLN A 132 10.86 -10.83 27.03
CA GLN A 132 12.04 -10.30 27.72
C GLN A 132 12.55 -11.28 28.79
N TRP A 133 11.67 -11.74 29.68
CA TRP A 133 12.01 -12.71 30.71
C TRP A 133 12.53 -14.02 30.11
N PHE A 134 11.89 -14.53 29.05
CA PHE A 134 12.30 -15.78 28.41
C PHE A 134 13.70 -15.66 27.81
N THR A 135 14.00 -14.53 27.15
CA THR A 135 15.33 -14.26 26.58
C THR A 135 16.40 -14.24 27.68
N GLN A 136 16.11 -13.59 28.81
CA GLN A 136 17.01 -13.57 29.98
C GLN A 136 17.21 -14.98 30.55
N ALA A 137 16.12 -15.72 30.77
CA ALA A 137 16.17 -17.08 31.31
C ALA A 137 17.02 -18.01 30.42
N CYS A 138 16.85 -17.94 29.09
CA CYS A 138 17.66 -18.70 28.15
C CYS A 138 19.13 -18.24 28.14
N ALA A 139 19.41 -16.94 28.26
CA ALA A 139 20.77 -16.42 28.35
C ALA A 139 21.51 -16.94 29.61
N HIS A 140 20.77 -17.22 30.68
CA HIS A 140 21.29 -17.86 31.90
C HIS A 140 21.37 -19.40 31.82
N GLY A 141 21.14 -19.99 30.64
CA GLY A 141 21.24 -21.44 30.42
C GLY A 141 20.04 -22.25 30.94
N ALA A 142 18.95 -21.60 31.34
CA ALA A 142 17.77 -22.31 31.82
C ALA A 142 17.02 -22.99 30.68
N THR A 143 16.69 -24.28 30.84
CA THR A 143 15.72 -24.96 29.97
C THR A 143 14.31 -24.66 30.45
N VAL A 144 13.62 -23.74 29.77
CA VAL A 144 12.28 -23.32 30.15
C VAL A 144 11.23 -24.24 29.50
N ILE A 145 10.50 -24.96 30.34
CA ILE A 145 9.40 -25.86 29.96
C ILE A 145 8.04 -25.15 29.96
N ASP A 146 7.09 -25.69 29.20
CA ASP A 146 5.80 -25.07 28.89
C ASP A 146 4.99 -24.60 30.10
N HIS A 147 4.97 -25.40 31.17
CA HIS A 147 4.24 -25.03 32.39
C HIS A 147 4.86 -23.82 33.09
N VAL A 148 6.19 -23.69 33.08
CA VAL A 148 6.90 -22.53 33.64
C VAL A 148 6.57 -21.28 32.83
N ILE A 149 6.49 -21.39 31.50
CA ILE A 149 6.10 -20.27 30.62
C ILE A 149 4.68 -19.80 30.96
N ARG A 150 3.72 -20.73 31.11
CA ARG A 150 2.34 -20.38 31.48
C ARG A 150 2.27 -19.74 32.87
N GLN A 151 2.92 -20.34 33.85
CA GLN A 151 2.95 -19.80 35.21
C GLN A 151 3.54 -18.39 35.25
N LYS A 152 4.63 -18.16 34.51
CA LYS A 152 5.23 -16.83 34.42
C LYS A 152 4.30 -15.83 33.73
N ALA A 153 3.61 -16.25 32.67
CA ALA A 153 2.65 -15.41 31.97
C ALA A 153 1.47 -14.99 32.86
N SER A 154 0.94 -15.91 33.68
CA SER A 154 -0.07 -15.59 34.71
C SER A 154 0.45 -14.58 35.73
N GLN A 155 1.67 -14.77 36.23
CA GLN A 155 2.29 -13.80 37.16
C GLN A 155 2.44 -12.41 36.54
N LEU A 156 2.87 -12.35 35.27
CA LEU A 156 2.99 -11.08 34.55
C LEU A 156 1.63 -10.41 34.32
N ALA A 157 0.58 -11.17 34.06
CA ALA A 157 -0.77 -10.63 33.92
C ALA A 157 -1.30 -10.02 35.22
N ILE A 158 -1.07 -10.67 36.35
CA ILE A 158 -1.40 -10.12 37.68
C ILE A 158 -0.65 -8.81 37.92
N ASN A 159 0.67 -8.79 37.65
CA ASN A 159 1.49 -7.60 37.86
C ASN A 159 1.14 -6.42 36.95
N LEU A 160 0.56 -6.71 35.78
CA LEU A 160 0.11 -5.70 34.82
C LEU A 160 -1.38 -5.37 34.97
N GLU A 161 -2.08 -5.98 35.92
CA GLU A 161 -3.52 -5.82 36.15
C GLU A 161 -4.36 -6.11 34.90
N VAL A 162 -3.94 -7.11 34.12
CA VAL A 162 -4.63 -7.54 32.89
C VAL A 162 -5.40 -8.81 33.13
N ASP A 163 -6.68 -8.83 32.77
CA ASP A 163 -7.47 -10.06 32.70
C ASP A 163 -6.96 -10.95 31.55
N PHE A 164 -6.13 -11.93 31.90
CA PHE A 164 -5.48 -12.81 30.96
C PHE A 164 -5.26 -14.20 31.55
N GLU A 165 -5.83 -15.20 30.88
CA GLU A 165 -5.58 -16.60 31.19
C GLU A 165 -4.74 -17.26 30.08
N PRO A 166 -3.52 -17.77 30.39
CA PRO A 166 -2.63 -18.37 29.41
C PRO A 166 -3.13 -19.75 28.94
N SER A 167 -4.03 -19.74 27.96
CA SER A 167 -4.52 -20.95 27.29
C SER A 167 -3.41 -21.68 26.50
N ASN A 168 -3.62 -22.97 26.25
CA ASN A 168 -2.73 -23.78 25.39
C ASN A 168 -2.60 -23.19 23.97
N GLY A 169 -3.72 -22.69 23.41
CA GLY A 169 -3.72 -22.06 22.09
C GLY A 169 -2.92 -20.76 22.05
N TRP A 170 -2.97 -19.97 23.13
CA TRP A 170 -2.13 -18.78 23.25
C TRP A 170 -0.64 -19.15 23.33
N LEU A 171 -0.26 -20.12 24.16
CA LEU A 171 1.13 -20.55 24.32
C LEU A 171 1.73 -21.00 22.99
N MET A 172 1.00 -21.81 22.23
CA MET A 172 1.44 -22.28 20.91
C MET A 172 1.69 -21.11 19.95
N ARG A 173 0.81 -20.10 19.93
CA ARG A 173 0.98 -18.90 19.09
C ARG A 173 2.15 -18.03 19.55
N TRP A 174 2.32 -17.86 20.85
CA TRP A 174 3.44 -17.11 21.41
C TRP A 174 4.78 -17.78 21.06
N LYS A 175 4.88 -19.12 21.18
CA LYS A 175 6.08 -19.87 20.76
C LYS A 175 6.39 -19.71 19.27
N GLN A 176 5.37 -19.83 18.41
CA GLN A 176 5.52 -19.64 16.96
C GLN A 176 5.96 -18.23 16.58
N ALA A 177 5.53 -17.21 17.35
CA ALA A 177 5.90 -15.82 17.12
C ALA A 177 7.36 -15.53 17.48
N ASN A 178 7.87 -16.19 18.54
CA ASN A 178 9.23 -16.04 19.08
C ASN A 178 10.21 -17.13 18.62
N ASN A 179 9.85 -17.92 17.58
CA ASN A 179 10.66 -19.03 17.05
C ASN A 179 11.10 -20.08 18.11
N VAL A 180 10.30 -20.29 19.15
CA VAL A 180 10.59 -21.29 20.19
C VAL A 180 10.15 -22.67 19.69
N SER A 181 11.11 -23.54 19.40
CA SER A 181 10.83 -24.90 18.89
C SER A 181 10.28 -25.81 19.99
N PHE A 182 9.29 -26.64 19.65
CA PHE A 182 8.91 -27.78 20.47
C PHE A 182 9.97 -28.86 20.34
N LYS A 183 10.86 -29.01 21.34
CA LYS A 183 11.58 -30.27 21.48
C LYS A 183 10.58 -31.29 22.02
N LYS A 184 9.95 -32.06 21.12
CA LYS A 184 9.28 -33.30 21.53
C LYS A 184 10.39 -34.23 22.02
N ILE A 185 10.43 -34.47 23.33
CA ILE A 185 11.17 -35.60 23.88
C ILE A 185 10.34 -36.82 23.46
N HIS A 186 10.79 -37.53 22.42
CA HIS A 186 10.23 -38.82 22.01
C HIS A 186 11.27 -39.89 22.40
N GLY A 187 10.85 -40.85 23.21
CA GLY A 187 11.67 -41.92 23.81
C GLY A 187 11.47 -41.88 25.32
N GLU A 188 10.87 -42.87 25.98
CA GLU A 188 10.91 -44.31 25.72
C GLU A 188 9.54 -44.95 26.02
N SER A 189 9.02 -45.78 25.11
CA SER A 189 8.10 -46.85 25.50
C SER A 189 8.92 -47.96 26.11
N THR A 190 8.88 -48.09 27.43
CA THR A 190 9.27 -49.31 28.13
C THR A 190 8.22 -50.38 27.82
N ASN A 191 8.50 -51.23 26.83
CA ASN A 191 7.94 -52.57 26.81
C ASN A 191 8.77 -53.41 27.78
N GLY A 192 8.14 -53.83 28.88
CA GLY A 192 8.64 -54.77 29.87
C GLY A 192 7.48 -55.32 30.64
#